data_AF-A0A523SY36-F1
#
_entry.id   AF-A0A523SY36-F1
#
_cell.length_a   1.000
_cell.length_b   1.000
_cell.length_c   1.000
_cell.angle_alpha   90.00
_cell.angle_beta   90.00
_cell.angle_gamma   90.00
#
_symmetry.space_group_name_H-M   'P 1'
#
loop_
_entity.id
_entity.type
_entity.pdbx_description
1 polymer ?
#
loop_
_entity_poly.entity_id
_entity_poly.type
_entity_poly.pdbx_seq_one_letter_code
_entity_poly.pdbx_strand_id
1 'polypeptide(L)'
;PLACQVLEKKKGVCWAGIIRQETQIVPNVQKFSGHIACDSRSNSEIVVPLLDKNKQAWAVLDVDSRNFNTFSEIDKEWLEKIVELI
;
A
#
# COMPACT_ATOMS: atom_id res chain seq x y z
N PRO A 1 -14.66 9.83 -1.01
CA PRO A 1 -14.47 9.42 0.39
C PRO A 1 -12.98 9.16 0.58
N LEU A 2 -12.44 9.41 1.76
CA LEU A 2 -11.07 9.06 2.10
C LEU A 2 -10.98 7.54 2.29
N ALA A 3 -9.87 6.93 1.87
CA ALA A 3 -9.56 5.55 2.18
C ALA A 3 -9.37 5.36 3.70
N CYS A 4 -9.28 4.11 4.17
CA CYS A 4 -9.16 3.78 5.59
C CYS A 4 -7.99 4.52 6.25
N GLN A 5 -8.28 5.41 7.21
CA GLN A 5 -7.25 6.14 7.97
C GLN A 5 -6.73 5.36 9.18
N VAL A 6 -7.50 4.38 9.67
CA VAL A 6 -7.14 3.54 10.82
C VAL A 6 -7.21 2.08 10.41
N LEU A 7 -6.09 1.38 10.59
CA LEU A 7 -5.92 -0.01 10.20
C LEU A 7 -6.32 -0.95 11.35
N GLU A 8 -7.60 -1.34 11.44
CA GLU A 8 -8.11 -2.12 12.58
C GLU A 8 -7.90 -3.65 12.46
N LYS A 9 -7.87 -4.19 11.24
CA LYS A 9 -7.81 -5.64 10.98
C LYS A 9 -6.53 -5.95 10.23
N LYS A 10 -5.66 -6.82 10.77
CA LYS A 10 -4.38 -7.29 10.17
C LYS A 10 -4.54 -8.03 8.82
N LYS A 11 -5.17 -7.38 7.84
CA LYS A 11 -5.55 -7.91 6.53
C LYS A 11 -5.58 -6.75 5.52
N GLY A 12 -5.51 -7.07 4.23
CA GLY A 12 -5.43 -6.09 3.15
C GLY A 12 -3.99 -5.68 2.80
N VAL A 13 -3.86 -4.88 1.75
CA VAL A 13 -2.58 -4.53 1.13
C VAL A 13 -1.73 -3.65 2.06
N CYS A 14 -2.33 -2.66 2.72
CA CYS A 14 -1.67 -1.85 3.75
C CYS A 14 -0.98 -2.69 4.84
N TRP A 15 -1.69 -3.68 5.40
CA TRP A 15 -1.10 -4.58 6.39
C TRP A 15 -0.03 -5.51 5.80
N ALA A 16 -0.17 -5.93 4.54
CA ALA A 16 0.87 -6.69 3.87
C ALA A 16 2.16 -5.85 3.76
N GLY A 17 2.06 -4.55 3.45
CA GLY A 17 3.20 -3.63 3.46
C GLY A 17 3.85 -3.49 4.84
N ILE A 18 3.05 -3.33 5.90
CA ILE A 18 3.55 -3.24 7.29
C ILE A 18 4.23 -4.54 7.73
N ILE A 19 3.59 -5.69 7.52
CA ILE A 19 4.07 -6.99 8.01
C ILE A 19 5.32 -7.44 7.26
N ARG A 20 5.35 -7.24 5.94
CA ARG A 20 6.50 -7.61 5.10
C ARG A 20 7.62 -6.60 5.14
N GLN A 21 7.34 -5.35 5.57
CA GLN A 21 8.28 -4.23 5.53
C GLN A 21 8.78 -3.95 4.10
N GLU A 22 7.92 -4.20 3.12
CA GLU A 22 8.21 -4.10 1.69
C GLU A 22 7.07 -3.41 0.95
N THR A 23 7.41 -2.66 -0.11
CA THR A 23 6.41 -2.09 -1.02
C THR A 23 5.58 -3.18 -1.70
N GLN A 24 4.25 -3.01 -1.71
CA GLN A 24 3.32 -3.91 -2.36
C GLN A 24 2.75 -3.23 -3.61
N ILE A 25 2.98 -3.84 -4.78
CA ILE A 25 2.35 -3.41 -6.04
C ILE A 25 1.26 -4.42 -6.39
N VAL A 26 0.01 -3.99 -6.34
CA VAL A 26 -1.14 -4.87 -6.53
C VAL A 26 -1.89 -4.49 -7.81
N PRO A 27 -1.73 -5.24 -8.91
CA PRO A 27 -2.34 -4.88 -10.20
C PRO A 27 -3.85 -5.12 -10.23
N ASN A 28 -4.36 -5.97 -9.34
CA ASN A 28 -5.78 -6.21 -9.13
C ASN A 28 -6.08 -6.52 -7.65
N VAL A 29 -6.61 -5.53 -6.92
CA VAL A 29 -6.89 -5.67 -5.48
C VAL A 29 -7.94 -6.74 -5.16
N GLN A 30 -8.88 -6.98 -6.08
CA GLN A 30 -9.91 -8.01 -5.94
C GLN A 30 -9.33 -9.43 -5.95
N LYS A 31 -8.12 -9.60 -6.50
CA LYS A 31 -7.39 -10.89 -6.52
C LYS A 31 -6.41 -11.05 -5.36
N PHE A 32 -6.25 -10.03 -4.52
CA PHE A 32 -5.31 -10.08 -3.41
C PHE A 32 -5.85 -10.95 -2.26
N SER A 33 -5.09 -11.98 -1.85
CA SER A 33 -5.52 -12.90 -0.80
C SER A 33 -5.66 -12.16 0.54
N GLY A 34 -6.84 -12.25 1.18
CA GLY A 34 -7.11 -11.52 2.41
C GLY A 34 -7.51 -10.06 2.20
N HIS A 35 -8.00 -9.71 1.00
CA HIS A 35 -8.54 -8.38 0.68
C HIS A 35 -9.60 -7.93 1.70
N ILE A 36 -9.39 -6.75 2.26
CA ILE A 36 -10.43 -5.92 2.86
C ILE A 36 -10.54 -4.72 1.92
N ALA A 37 -11.64 -4.60 1.19
CA ALA A 37 -11.88 -3.43 0.37
C ALA A 37 -12.07 -2.22 1.31
N CYS A 38 -11.06 -1.37 1.43
CA CYS A 38 -11.17 -0.09 2.14
C CYS A 38 -11.84 0.98 1.27
N ASP A 39 -11.66 0.92 -0.06
CA ASP A 39 -12.48 1.63 -1.05
C ASP A 39 -12.92 0.64 -2.14
N SER A 40 -14.24 0.45 -2.29
CA SER A 40 -14.81 -0.47 -3.27
C SER A 40 -14.58 -0.04 -4.74
N ARG A 41 -13.99 1.13 -4.97
CA ARG A 41 -13.70 1.68 -6.30
C ARG A 41 -12.25 1.46 -6.75
N SER A 42 -11.38 0.98 -5.85
CA SER A 42 -10.00 0.68 -6.19
C SER A 42 -9.91 -0.63 -6.95
N ASN A 43 -9.18 -0.61 -8.07
CA ASN A 43 -8.88 -1.76 -8.91
C ASN A 43 -7.40 -2.15 -8.83
N SER A 44 -6.50 -1.19 -8.63
CA SER A 44 -5.08 -1.45 -8.33
C SER A 44 -4.59 -0.52 -7.23
N GLU A 45 -3.60 -0.95 -6.47
CA GLU A 45 -3.09 -0.25 -5.28
C GLU A 45 -1.57 -0.39 -5.20
N ILE A 46 -0.88 0.66 -4.76
CA ILE A 46 0.52 0.59 -4.34
C ILE A 46 0.62 1.08 -2.89
N VAL A 47 1.25 0.26 -2.06
CA VAL A 47 1.48 0.55 -0.64
C VAL A 47 2.98 0.59 -0.39
N VAL A 48 3.49 1.72 0.11
CA VAL A 48 4.90 1.91 0.46
C VAL A 48 5.02 2.05 1.98
N PRO A 49 5.74 1.15 2.68
CA PRO A 49 5.91 1.26 4.13
C PRO A 49 6.88 2.37 4.50
N LEU A 50 6.52 3.16 5.52
CA LEU A 50 7.43 4.12 6.16
C LEU A 50 8.19 3.37 7.26
N LEU A 51 9.51 3.23 7.07
CA LEU A 51 10.38 2.48 7.97
C LEU A 51 11.10 3.41 8.96
N ASP A 52 11.13 3.03 10.23
CA ASP A 52 11.93 3.72 11.23
C ASP A 52 13.44 3.39 11.11
N LYS A 53 14.24 3.96 12.02
CA LYS A 53 15.69 3.72 12.09
C LYS A 53 16.08 2.26 12.31
N ASN A 54 15.16 1.45 12.83
CA ASN A 54 15.34 0.02 13.07
C ASN A 54 14.73 -0.83 11.95
N LYS A 55 14.38 -0.23 10.81
CA LYS A 55 13.70 -0.86 9.67
C LYS A 55 12.32 -1.43 10.02
N GLN A 56 11.66 -0.90 11.05
CA GLN A 56 10.29 -1.27 11.40
C GLN A 56 9.28 -0.32 10.77
N ALA A 57 8.29 -0.88 10.08
CA ALA A 57 7.20 -0.11 9.51
C ALA A 57 6.30 0.47 10.61
N TRP A 58 6.10 1.78 10.62
CA TRP A 58 5.23 2.48 11.57
C TRP A 58 4.02 3.16 10.91
N ALA A 59 4.07 3.34 9.59
CA ALA A 59 2.99 3.83 8.76
C ALA A 59 3.13 3.28 7.33
N VAL A 60 2.16 3.60 6.47
CA VAL A 60 2.23 3.33 5.03
C VAL A 60 1.76 4.56 4.26
N LEU A 61 2.37 4.80 3.10
CA LEU A 61 1.77 5.58 2.03
C LEU A 61 0.92 4.63 1.19
N ASP A 62 -0.36 4.95 1.04
CA ASP A 62 -1.35 4.17 0.30
C ASP A 62 -1.87 4.99 -0.89
N VAL A 63 -1.78 4.42 -2.09
CA VAL A 63 -2.24 5.05 -3.33
C VAL A 63 -3.10 4.07 -4.14
N ASP A 64 -4.35 4.47 -4.35
CA ASP A 64 -5.35 3.71 -5.10
C ASP A 64 -5.52 4.20 -6.55
N SER A 65 -5.97 3.31 -7.43
CA SER A 65 -6.42 3.65 -8.78
C SER A 65 -7.66 2.87 -9.18
N ARG A 66 -8.52 3.53 -9.98
CA ARG A 66 -9.68 2.89 -10.63
C ARG A 66 -9.30 2.03 -11.83
N ASN A 67 -8.09 2.15 -12.35
CA ASN A 67 -7.61 1.32 -13.45
C ASN A 67 -6.87 0.10 -12.89
N PHE A 68 -6.90 -1.02 -13.60
CA PHE A 68 -6.06 -2.18 -13.26
C PHE A 68 -4.60 -1.90 -13.64
N ASN A 69 -3.66 -2.51 -12.91
CA ASN A 69 -2.24 -2.47 -13.21
C ASN A 69 -1.68 -1.06 -13.45
N THR A 70 -2.10 -0.09 -12.63
CA THR A 70 -1.72 1.32 -12.79
C THR A 70 -0.26 1.56 -12.41
N PHE A 71 0.21 0.88 -11.36
CA PHE A 71 1.50 1.12 -10.75
C PHE A 71 2.55 0.12 -11.24
N SER A 72 3.79 0.58 -11.28
CA SER A 72 4.97 -0.12 -11.79
C SER A 72 6.15 0.00 -10.82
N GLU A 73 7.25 -0.68 -11.14
CA GLU A 73 8.49 -0.55 -10.37
C GLU A 73 9.06 0.89 -10.40
N ILE A 74 8.77 1.68 -11.44
CA ILE A 74 9.16 3.10 -11.49
C ILE A 74 8.42 3.87 -10.39
N ASP A 75 7.12 3.65 -10.24
CA ASP A 75 6.32 4.29 -9.19
C ASP A 75 6.84 3.91 -7.81
N LYS A 76 7.15 2.62 -7.60
CA LYS A 76 7.77 2.14 -6.35
C LYS A 76 9.07 2.88 -6.06
N GLU A 77 10.00 2.92 -7.02
CA GLU A 77 11.31 3.56 -6.81
C GLU A 77 11.17 5.02 -6.35
N TRP A 78 10.29 5.79 -7.01
CA TRP A 78 10.14 7.20 -6.70
C TRP A 78 9.30 7.45 -5.44
N LEU A 79 8.28 6.64 -5.18
CA LEU A 79 7.48 6.76 -3.96
C LEU A 79 8.27 6.35 -2.72
N GLU A 80 9.14 5.35 -2.80
CA GLU A 80 10.08 4.99 -1.73
C GLU A 80 11.01 6.18 -1.40
N LYS A 81 11.59 6.83 -2.43
CA LYS A 81 12.40 8.05 -2.24
C LYS A 81 11.63 9.21 -1.60
N ILE A 82 10.34 9.37 -1.95
CA ILE A 82 9.49 10.41 -1.35
C ILE A 82 9.24 10.11 0.13
N VAL A 83 8.97 8.85 0.46
CA VAL A 83 8.72 8.39 1.83
C VAL A 83 9.96 8.57 2.72
N GLU A 84 11.17 8.42 2.18
CA GLU A 84 12.42 8.68 2.92
C GLU A 84 12.61 10.14 3.36
N LEU A 85 11.80 11.07 2.86
CA LEU A 85 11.84 12.49 3.26
C LEU A 85 11.03 12.78 4.55
N ILE A 86 10.34 11.79 5.11
CA ILE A 86 9.46 11.87 6.29
C ILE A 86 10.18 11.32 7.51
#